data_AF-A0A661XHH1-F1
#
_entry.id   AF-A0A661XHH1-F1
#
_cell.length_a   1.000
_cell.length_b   1.000
_cell.length_c   1.000
_cell.angle_alpha   90.00
_cell.angle_beta   90.00
_cell.angle_gamma   90.00
#
_symmetry.space_group_name_H-M   'P 1'
#
loop_
_entity.id
_entity.type
_entity.pdbx_description
1 polymer ?
#
loop_
_entity_poly.entity_id
_entity_poly.type
_entity_poly.pdbx_seq_one_letter_code
_entity_poly.pdbx_strand_id
1 'polypeptide(L)'
;MKLDILAIGVHPDDVEMCIAGTLLKHIEMGYTVGIIDLTEGELGTRGTPELRLQESAAAAEMLGAVARENLGMRDGFFTDSEENQLKIIRMIRKYRPDIVFANAIRDRHPDHGRSAELESRSCYLSGLRKIET
;
A
#
# COMPACT_ATOMS: atom_id res chain seq x y z
N MET A 1 4.80 -8.69 -12.95
CA MET A 1 3.71 -9.68 -12.78
C MET A 1 2.41 -8.89 -12.62
N LYS A 2 1.30 -9.32 -13.23
CA LYS A 2 0.00 -8.67 -13.00
C LYS A 2 -0.56 -9.14 -11.65
N LEU A 3 -1.20 -8.24 -10.90
CA LEU A 3 -2.01 -8.57 -9.73
C LEU A 3 -3.50 -8.39 -10.05
N ASP A 4 -4.37 -9.14 -9.39
CA ASP A 4 -5.81 -8.86 -9.42
C ASP A 4 -6.15 -7.75 -8.42
N ILE A 5 -5.51 -7.79 -7.24
CA ILE A 5 -5.70 -6.82 -6.16
C ILE A 5 -4.36 -6.24 -5.69
N LEU A 6 -4.29 -4.92 -5.56
CA LEU A 6 -3.23 -4.20 -4.87
C LEU A 6 -3.80 -3.46 -3.66
N ALA A 7 -3.43 -3.86 -2.45
CA ALA A 7 -3.83 -3.15 -1.23
C ALA A 7 -2.72 -2.17 -0.83
N ILE A 8 -3.08 -0.89 -0.68
CA ILE A 8 -2.17 0.16 -0.25
C ILE A 8 -2.58 0.60 1.15
N GLY A 9 -1.64 0.56 2.09
CA GLY A 9 -1.79 1.06 3.45
C GLY A 9 -0.67 2.04 3.78
N VAL A 10 -0.86 2.90 4.78
CA VAL A 10 0.18 3.86 5.16
C VAL A 10 1.29 3.16 5.90
N HIS A 11 0.92 2.37 6.90
CA HIS A 11 1.84 1.72 7.84
C HIS A 11 1.79 0.20 7.67
N PRO A 12 2.90 -0.51 7.94
CA PRO A 12 2.90 -1.97 7.86
C PRO A 12 2.06 -2.59 8.98
N ASP A 13 0.77 -2.82 8.75
CA ASP A 13 -0.24 -3.51 9.60
C ASP A 13 -1.65 -3.00 9.28
N ASP A 14 -1.77 -1.81 8.67
CA ASP A 14 -3.05 -1.21 8.27
C ASP A 14 -3.91 -2.17 7.44
N VAL A 15 -3.31 -2.79 6.43
CA VAL A 15 -3.98 -3.70 5.51
C VAL A 15 -4.47 -4.94 6.24
N GLU A 16 -3.62 -5.52 7.08
CA GLU A 16 -3.95 -6.70 7.87
C GLU A 16 -5.08 -6.43 8.86
N MET A 17 -4.98 -5.31 9.58
CA MET A 17 -5.96 -4.91 10.60
C MET A 17 -7.33 -4.64 9.98
N CYS A 18 -7.38 -4.06 8.78
CA CYS A 18 -8.64 -3.60 8.19
C CYS A 18 -9.28 -4.62 7.25
N ILE A 19 -8.49 -5.33 6.43
CA ILE A 19 -9.02 -6.09 5.29
C ILE A 19 -8.39 -7.48 5.09
N ALA A 20 -7.62 -8.03 6.05
CA ALA A 20 -7.04 -9.37 5.92
C ALA A 20 -8.08 -10.44 5.54
N GLY A 21 -9.26 -10.42 6.19
CA GLY A 21 -10.34 -11.37 5.88
C GLY A 21 -10.85 -11.26 4.44
N THR A 22 -10.95 -10.03 3.92
CA THR A 22 -11.32 -9.78 2.52
C THR A 22 -10.25 -10.32 1.57
N LEU A 23 -8.98 -10.05 1.84
CA LEU A 23 -7.87 -10.51 0.99
C LEU A 23 -7.75 -12.03 1.00
N LEU A 24 -7.83 -12.67 2.17
CA LEU A 24 -7.87 -14.13 2.29
C LEU A 24 -9.01 -14.72 1.46
N LYS A 25 -10.20 -14.10 1.49
CA LYS A 25 -11.33 -14.60 0.71
C LYS A 25 -11.09 -14.54 -0.81
N HIS A 26 -10.46 -13.48 -1.29
CA HIS A 26 -10.12 -13.35 -2.71
C HIS A 26 -9.00 -14.32 -3.11
N ILE A 27 -8.00 -14.53 -2.24
CA ILE A 27 -6.95 -15.52 -2.44
C ILE A 27 -7.53 -16.94 -2.54
N GLU A 28 -8.48 -17.30 -1.67
CA GLU A 28 -9.23 -18.58 -1.78
C GLU A 28 -9.96 -18.72 -3.12
N MET A 29 -10.42 -17.61 -3.71
CA MET A 29 -11.06 -17.56 -5.02
C MET A 29 -10.06 -17.57 -6.18
N GLY A 30 -8.75 -17.64 -5.91
CA GLY A 30 -7.68 -17.70 -6.90
C GLY A 30 -7.11 -16.35 -7.32
N TYR A 31 -7.42 -15.26 -6.62
CA TYR A 31 -6.90 -13.92 -6.93
C TYR A 31 -5.45 -13.79 -6.47
N THR A 32 -4.65 -13.10 -7.29
CA THR A 32 -3.30 -12.67 -6.95
C THR A 32 -3.35 -11.32 -6.22
N VAL A 33 -2.79 -11.28 -5.00
CA VAL A 33 -2.81 -10.11 -4.13
C VAL A 33 -1.39 -9.60 -3.88
N GLY A 34 -1.21 -8.29 -3.90
CA GLY A 34 -0.02 -7.62 -3.41
C GLY A 34 -0.35 -6.48 -2.45
N ILE A 35 0.63 -6.12 -1.62
CA ILE A 35 0.54 -5.08 -0.60
C ILE A 35 1.61 -4.02 -0.83
N ILE A 36 1.26 -2.74 -0.65
CA ILE A 36 2.20 -1.62 -0.62
C ILE A 36 2.02 -0.88 0.69
N ASP A 37 3.11 -0.74 1.44
CA ASP A 37 3.16 0.16 2.60
C ASP A 37 3.79 1.49 2.14
N LEU A 38 3.13 2.63 2.44
CA LEU A 38 3.68 3.94 2.04
C LEU A 38 4.90 4.33 2.88
N THR A 39 4.90 3.99 4.15
CA THR A 39 5.93 4.38 5.14
C THR A 39 6.48 3.14 5.85
N GLU A 40 7.59 3.28 6.57
CA GLU A 40 8.14 2.19 7.40
C GLU A 40 7.45 2.08 8.77
N GLY A 41 6.57 3.04 9.12
CA GLY A 41 5.95 3.12 10.44
C GLY A 41 6.94 3.47 11.55
N GLU A 42 8.02 4.17 11.19
CA GLU A 42 9.16 4.42 12.07
C GLU A 42 8.84 5.29 13.29
N LEU A 43 7.75 6.07 13.27
CA LEU A 43 7.31 6.88 14.43
C LEU A 43 6.34 6.12 15.34
N GLY A 44 5.64 5.12 14.81
CA GLY A 44 4.63 4.33 15.52
C GLY A 44 5.13 3.00 16.07
N THR A 45 6.21 2.44 15.51
CA THR A 45 6.75 1.15 15.95
C THR A 45 7.32 1.22 17.37
N ARG A 46 7.04 0.19 18.18
CA ARG A 46 7.68 -0.02 19.48
C ARG A 46 8.97 -0.84 19.38
N GLY A 47 9.24 -1.40 18.20
CA GLY A 47 10.45 -2.14 17.88
C GLY A 47 11.44 -1.26 17.12
N THR A 48 12.19 -1.87 16.19
CA THR A 48 13.02 -1.14 15.23
C THR A 48 12.35 -1.16 13.85
N PRO A 49 12.71 -0.24 12.94
CA PRO A 49 12.25 -0.29 11.55
C PRO A 49 12.54 -1.64 10.88
N GLU A 50 13.72 -2.23 11.13
CA GLU A 50 14.09 -3.53 10.56
C GLU A 50 13.21 -4.67 11.08
N LEU A 51 12.89 -4.66 12.37
CA LEU A 51 11.97 -5.64 12.95
C LEU A 51 10.58 -5.50 12.34
N ARG A 52 10.09 -4.26 12.18
CA ARG A 52 8.80 -3.98 11.56
C ARG A 52 8.73 -4.51 10.12
N LEU A 53 9.80 -4.34 9.35
CA LEU A 53 9.90 -4.89 8.00
C LEU A 53 9.87 -6.43 8.01
N GLN A 54 10.56 -7.09 8.96
CA GLN A 54 10.52 -8.55 9.10
C GLN A 54 9.11 -9.05 9.47
N GLU A 55 8.44 -8.39 10.41
CA GLU A 55 7.06 -8.69 10.80
C GLU A 55 6.12 -8.55 9.60
N SER A 56 6.27 -7.47 8.83
CA SER A 56 5.47 -7.22 7.63
C SER A 56 5.70 -8.27 6.53
N ALA A 57 6.94 -8.73 6.34
CA ALA A 57 7.25 -9.78 5.37
C ALA A 57 6.62 -11.13 5.78
N ALA A 58 6.72 -11.48 7.06
CA ALA A 58 6.09 -12.68 7.60
C ALA A 58 4.55 -12.63 7.49
N ALA A 59 3.95 -11.48 7.79
CA ALA A 59 2.50 -11.29 7.65
C ALA A 59 2.02 -11.46 6.19
N ALA A 60 2.76 -10.95 5.22
CA ALA A 60 2.45 -11.15 3.81
C ALA A 60 2.55 -12.60 3.36
N GLU A 61 3.58 -13.33 3.82
CA GLU A 61 3.72 -14.77 3.58
C GLU A 61 2.54 -15.55 4.17
N MET A 62 2.17 -15.26 5.42
CA MET A 62 1.02 -15.89 6.09
C MET A 62 -0.31 -15.59 5.39
N LEU A 63 -0.48 -14.38 4.86
CA LEU A 63 -1.67 -13.99 4.10
C LEU A 63 -1.74 -14.70 2.73
N GLY A 64 -0.58 -15.08 2.17
CA GLY A 64 -0.46 -15.56 0.79
C GLY A 64 -0.34 -14.45 -0.24
N ALA A 65 0.07 -13.24 0.16
CA ALA A 65 0.35 -12.15 -0.78
C ALA A 65 1.62 -12.45 -1.57
N VAL A 66 1.55 -12.32 -2.90
CA VAL A 66 2.67 -12.65 -3.81
C VAL A 66 3.65 -11.49 -3.99
N ALA A 67 3.35 -10.33 -3.42
CA ALA A 67 4.22 -9.16 -3.38
C ALA A 67 3.91 -8.30 -2.15
N ARG A 68 4.96 -7.80 -1.51
CA ARG A 68 4.88 -6.68 -0.56
C ARG A 68 6.05 -5.73 -0.81
N GLU A 69 5.79 -4.44 -0.92
CA GLU A 69 6.84 -3.41 -1.05
C GLU A 69 6.58 -2.24 -0.11
N ASN A 70 7.65 -1.54 0.26
CA ASN A 70 7.60 -0.33 1.06
C ASN A 70 8.12 0.85 0.23
N LEU A 71 7.42 1.99 0.23
CA LEU A 71 7.79 3.17 -0.56
C LEU A 71 8.68 4.18 0.19
N GLY A 72 8.96 3.95 1.47
CA GLY A 72 9.87 4.75 2.28
C GLY A 72 9.48 6.23 2.33
N MET A 73 8.18 6.53 2.29
CA MET A 73 7.70 7.88 2.57
C MET A 73 7.88 8.17 4.06
N ARG A 74 8.08 9.44 4.41
CA ARG A 74 8.29 9.85 5.81
C ARG A 74 6.99 9.69 6.62
N ASP A 75 7.01 8.83 7.63
CA ASP A 75 5.87 8.60 8.52
C ASP A 75 5.44 9.90 9.20
N GLY A 76 4.14 10.18 9.27
CA GLY A 76 3.56 11.42 9.81
C GLY A 76 3.76 12.69 8.97
N PHE A 77 4.64 12.67 7.97
CA PHE A 77 5.10 13.89 7.28
C PHE A 77 5.01 13.84 5.76
N PHE A 78 4.71 12.70 5.15
CA PHE A 78 4.52 12.63 3.72
C PHE A 78 3.41 13.58 3.27
N THR A 79 3.55 14.12 2.07
CA THR A 79 2.61 15.06 1.46
C THR A 79 2.09 14.52 0.14
N ASP A 80 1.00 15.10 -0.36
CA ASP A 80 0.53 14.87 -1.73
C ASP A 80 1.43 15.62 -2.73
N SER A 81 2.65 15.13 -2.90
CA SER A 81 3.66 15.68 -3.80
C SER A 81 3.77 14.84 -5.08
N GLU A 82 4.24 15.45 -6.16
CA GLU A 82 4.53 14.73 -7.41
C GLU A 82 5.51 13.56 -7.18
N GLU A 83 6.51 13.75 -6.33
CA GLU A 83 7.46 12.69 -5.97
C GLU A 83 6.74 11.45 -5.39
N ASN A 84 5.86 11.65 -4.42
CA ASN A 84 5.13 10.55 -3.77
C ASN A 84 4.09 9.93 -4.71
N GLN A 85 3.43 10.74 -5.53
CA GLN A 85 2.53 10.25 -6.59
C GLN A 85 3.29 9.34 -7.57
N LEU A 86 4.47 9.76 -8.04
CA LEU A 86 5.27 8.96 -8.97
C LEU A 86 5.71 7.61 -8.37
N LYS A 87 6.00 7.56 -7.06
CA LYS A 87 6.29 6.28 -6.37
C LYS A 87 5.09 5.32 -6.44
N ILE A 88 3.88 5.79 -6.18
CA ILE A 88 2.66 4.95 -6.26
C ILE A 88 2.33 4.59 -7.72
N ILE A 89 2.43 5.55 -8.65
CA ILE A 89 2.18 5.32 -10.07
C ILE A 89 3.10 4.22 -10.63
N ARG A 90 4.38 4.21 -10.24
CA ARG A 90 5.32 3.13 -10.59
C ARG A 90 4.79 1.76 -10.17
N MET A 91 4.27 1.63 -8.95
CA MET A 91 3.75 0.36 -8.44
C MET A 91 2.47 -0.07 -9.17
N ILE A 92 1.53 0.86 -9.37
CA ILE A 92 0.31 0.59 -10.13
C ILE A 92 0.64 0.16 -11.56
N ARG A 93 1.63 0.77 -12.22
CA ARG A 93 2.06 0.38 -13.57
C ARG A 93 2.86 -0.93 -13.61
N LYS A 94 3.66 -1.21 -12.57
CA LYS A 94 4.41 -2.46 -12.41
C LYS A 94 3.47 -3.65 -12.26
N TYR A 95 2.43 -3.51 -11.44
CA TYR A 95 1.51 -4.59 -11.09
C TYR A 95 0.20 -4.62 -11.87
N ARG A 96 -0.19 -3.52 -12.50
CA ARG A 96 -1.41 -3.40 -13.31
C ARG A 96 -2.65 -4.02 -12.65
N PRO A 97 -2.97 -3.66 -11.39
CA PRO A 97 -4.07 -4.26 -10.65
C PRO A 97 -5.43 -3.98 -11.29
N ASP A 98 -6.38 -4.90 -11.13
CA ASP A 98 -7.78 -4.66 -11.51
C ASP A 98 -8.54 -3.92 -10.38
N ILE A 99 -8.16 -4.18 -9.12
CA ILE A 99 -8.73 -3.55 -7.93
C ILE A 99 -7.61 -2.94 -7.08
N VAL A 100 -7.80 -1.71 -6.62
CA VAL A 100 -6.94 -1.08 -5.61
C VAL A 100 -7.75 -0.86 -4.33
N PHE A 101 -7.25 -1.38 -3.21
CA PHE A 101 -7.70 -0.96 -1.89
C PHE A 101 -6.81 0.16 -1.39
N ALA A 102 -7.43 1.17 -0.78
CA ALA A 102 -6.83 2.40 -0.29
C ALA A 102 -7.27 2.62 1.16
N ASN A 103 -6.54 3.46 1.90
CA ASN A 103 -6.96 3.83 3.25
C ASN A 103 -8.32 4.56 3.25
N ALA A 104 -8.99 4.56 4.40
CA ALA A 104 -10.26 5.25 4.56
C ALA A 104 -10.12 6.78 4.43
N ILE A 105 -11.04 7.41 3.69
CA ILE A 105 -11.07 8.87 3.47
C ILE A 105 -11.16 9.65 4.80
N ARG A 106 -11.81 9.06 5.82
CA ARG A 106 -11.96 9.66 7.15
C ARG A 106 -11.52 8.68 8.22
N ASP A 107 -10.52 9.07 8.99
CA ASP A 107 -9.99 8.34 10.13
C ASP A 107 -9.52 9.34 11.20
N ARG A 108 -9.42 8.90 12.46
CA ARG A 108 -8.74 9.66 13.51
C ARG A 108 -7.25 9.85 13.21
N HIS A 109 -6.64 8.92 12.47
CA HIS A 109 -5.26 8.99 12.09
C HIS A 109 -5.11 9.88 10.83
N PRO A 110 -4.44 11.03 10.94
CA PRO A 110 -4.42 12.02 9.86
C PRO A 110 -3.71 11.52 8.60
N ASP A 111 -2.81 10.55 8.75
CA ASP A 111 -2.11 9.96 7.62
C ASP A 111 -3.04 9.12 6.74
N HIS A 112 -4.04 8.42 7.30
CA HIS A 112 -4.94 7.58 6.51
C HIS A 112 -5.81 8.42 5.56
N GLY A 113 -6.32 9.56 6.04
CA GLY A 113 -7.07 10.49 5.19
C GLY A 113 -6.19 11.12 4.11
N ARG A 114 -4.93 11.43 4.44
CA ARG A 114 -3.95 11.99 3.50
C ARG A 114 -3.55 10.97 2.43
N SER A 115 -3.31 9.72 2.81
CA SER A 115 -2.97 8.65 1.87
C SER A 115 -4.12 8.33 0.95
N ALA A 116 -5.36 8.30 1.43
CA ALA A 116 -6.54 8.06 0.60
C ALA A 116 -6.63 9.05 -0.58
N GLU A 117 -6.35 10.33 -0.34
CA GLU A 117 -6.31 11.35 -1.40
C GLU A 117 -5.14 11.12 -2.38
N LEU A 118 -3.93 10.90 -1.86
CA LEU A 118 -2.71 10.62 -2.63
C LEU A 118 -2.86 9.36 -3.51
N GLU A 119 -3.42 8.29 -2.97
CA GLU A 119 -3.66 7.00 -3.63
C GLU A 119 -4.70 7.14 -4.74
N SER A 120 -5.84 7.77 -4.44
CA SER A 120 -6.91 8.01 -5.41
C SER A 120 -6.40 8.85 -6.59
N ARG A 121 -5.60 9.89 -6.31
CA ARG A 121 -5.01 10.75 -7.33
C ARG A 121 -4.00 9.99 -8.18
N SER A 122 -3.13 9.21 -7.54
CA SER A 122 -2.16 8.33 -8.19
C SER A 122 -2.81 7.30 -9.11
N CYS A 123 -3.95 6.73 -8.71
CA CYS A 123 -4.73 5.81 -9.54
C CYS A 123 -5.14 6.47 -10.85
N TYR A 124 -5.69 7.68 -10.81
CA TYR A 124 -6.08 8.42 -12.02
C TYR A 124 -4.86 8.75 -12.90
N LEU A 125 -3.81 9.32 -12.30
CA LEU A 125 -2.60 9.73 -13.00
C LEU A 125 -1.86 8.54 -13.63
N SER A 126 -1.95 7.35 -13.04
CA SER A 126 -1.29 6.15 -13.56
C SER A 126 -1.70 5.78 -14.99
N GLY A 127 -2.92 6.12 -15.39
CA GLY A 127 -3.45 5.90 -16.74
C GLY A 127 -2.96 6.92 -17.79
N LEU A 128 -2.33 8.01 -17.36
CA LEU A 128 -1.87 9.07 -18.25
C LEU A 128 -0.51 8.74 -18.84
N ARG A 129 -0.48 8.34 -20.12
CA ARG A 129 0.75 7.89 -20.82
C ARG A 129 1.91 8.88 -20.86
N LYS A 130 1.64 10.18 -20.68
CA LYS A 130 2.67 11.25 -20.70
C LYS A 130 3.41 11.42 -19.37
N ILE A 131 2.93 10.81 -18.30
CA ILE A 131 3.65 10.77 -17.04
C ILE A 131 4.70 9.67 -17.15
N GLU A 132 5.98 10.01 -17.02
CA GLU A 132 7.09 9.06 -17.08
C GLU A 132 7.38 8.52 -15.67
N THR A 133 7.66 7.22 -15.58
CA THR A 133 7.88 6.51 -14.30
C THR A 133 8.95 5.47 -14.40
#